data_AF-A0A2E0PMX1-F1
#
_entry.id   AF-A0A2E0PMX1-F1
#
_cell.length_a   1.000
_cell.length_b   1.000
_cell.length_c   1.000
_cell.angle_alpha   90.00
_cell.angle_beta   90.00
_cell.angle_gamma   90.00
#
_symmetry.space_group_name_H-M   'P 1'
#
loop_
_entity.id
_entity.type
_entity.pdbx_description
1 polymer ?
#
loop_
_entity_poly.entity_id
_entity_poly.type
_entity_poly.pdbx_seq_one_letter_code
_entity_poly.pdbx_strand_id
1 'polypeptide(L)'
;MSKYLTILPFLFLGWMSSSGSPSIPVLIVDGQNNHDWQSTTDSLHATLKATNRFSVDVETAPQTQSIKGIRGPKADAPEYLKNSYQDFRSAQKTADEKNKLANDAAWKNWNPFKGGHQTVVLNY
;
A
#
# COMPACT_ATOMS: atom_id res chain seq x y z
N MET A 1 14.55 -4.89 -78.40
CA MET A 1 13.82 -4.14 -77.36
C MET A 1 12.80 -5.06 -76.71
N SER A 2 13.09 -5.59 -75.52
CA SER A 2 12.07 -5.88 -74.49
C SER A 2 12.82 -6.28 -73.22
N LYS A 3 12.87 -5.39 -72.24
CA LYS A 3 13.43 -5.66 -70.91
C LYS A 3 12.25 -5.97 -69.99
N TYR A 4 12.01 -7.24 -69.69
CA TYR A 4 11.07 -7.61 -68.64
C TYR A 4 11.78 -7.48 -67.29
N LEU A 5 11.44 -6.41 -66.56
CA LEU A 5 11.86 -6.22 -65.17
C LEU A 5 10.80 -6.88 -64.28
N THR A 6 11.03 -8.14 -63.90
CA THR A 6 10.19 -8.85 -62.95
C THR A 6 10.42 -8.29 -61.55
N ILE A 7 9.48 -7.50 -61.05
CA ILE A 7 9.51 -6.98 -59.68
C ILE A 7 8.97 -8.09 -58.77
N LEU A 8 9.86 -8.67 -57.97
CA LEU A 8 9.52 -9.62 -56.90
C LEU A 8 8.78 -8.84 -55.79
N PRO A 9 7.56 -9.22 -55.36
CA PRO A 9 6.94 -8.58 -54.22
C PRO A 9 7.64 -9.09 -52.96
N PHE A 10 8.42 -8.21 -52.31
CA PHE A 10 8.88 -8.44 -50.94
C PHE A 10 7.64 -8.49 -50.03
N LEU A 11 7.25 -9.69 -49.64
CA LEU A 11 6.27 -9.93 -48.57
C LEU A 11 6.89 -9.44 -47.25
N PHE A 12 6.74 -8.15 -46.96
CA PHE A 12 6.95 -7.61 -45.61
C PHE A 12 5.81 -8.11 -44.73
N LEU A 13 5.96 -9.32 -44.21
CA LEU A 13 5.12 -9.81 -43.12
C LEU A 13 5.52 -8.99 -41.88
N GLY A 14 4.90 -7.81 -41.76
CA GLY A 14 5.08 -6.92 -40.63
C GLY A 14 4.76 -7.69 -39.35
N TRP A 15 5.78 -7.85 -38.50
CA TRP A 15 5.58 -8.27 -37.12
C TRP A 15 4.70 -7.21 -36.47
N MET A 16 3.39 -7.46 -36.45
CA MET A 16 2.46 -6.68 -35.65
C MET A 16 2.75 -7.07 -34.21
N SER A 17 3.76 -6.44 -33.61
CA SER A 17 3.95 -6.50 -32.17
C SER A 17 2.67 -5.96 -31.56
N SER A 18 1.89 -6.83 -30.94
CA SER A 18 0.81 -6.43 -30.05
C SER A 18 1.47 -5.72 -28.88
N SER A 19 1.63 -4.41 -28.98
CA SER A 19 1.91 -3.55 -27.84
C SER A 19 0.63 -3.56 -26.99
N GLY A 20 0.52 -4.56 -26.12
CA GLY A 20 -0.47 -4.55 -25.05
C GLY A 20 -0.42 -3.18 -24.35
N SER A 21 -1.59 -2.64 -24.00
CA SER A 21 -1.66 -1.33 -23.35
C SER A 21 -0.68 -1.29 -22.16
N PRO A 22 0.14 -0.22 -22.03
CA PRO A 22 1.08 -0.11 -20.93
C PRO A 22 0.36 -0.29 -19.59
N SER A 23 0.95 -1.08 -18.69
CA SER A 23 0.37 -1.26 -17.35
C SER A 23 0.35 0.06 -16.60
N ILE A 24 -0.73 0.31 -15.87
CA ILE A 24 -0.90 1.50 -15.03
C ILE A 24 -0.08 1.31 -13.75
N PRO A 25 0.90 2.18 -13.45
CA PRO A 25 1.69 2.09 -12.22
C PRO A 25 0.86 2.52 -11.00
N VAL A 26 0.71 1.62 -10.04
CA VAL A 26 -0.06 1.78 -8.80
C VAL A 26 0.88 1.69 -7.60
N LEU A 27 0.74 2.61 -6.67
CA LEU A 27 1.35 2.52 -5.35
C LEU A 27 0.29 2.13 -4.32
N ILE A 28 0.49 1.03 -3.61
CA ILE A 28 -0.22 0.74 -2.37
C ILE A 28 0.57 1.35 -1.22
N VAL A 29 -0.07 2.19 -0.40
CA VAL A 29 0.50 2.67 0.86
C VAL A 29 -0.21 1.96 2.00
N ASP A 30 0.54 1.27 2.86
CA ASP A 30 0.01 0.47 3.96
C ASP A 30 0.76 0.66 5.28
N GLY A 31 0.43 -0.14 6.30
CA GLY A 31 1.22 -0.27 7.51
C GLY A 31 0.69 0.43 8.77
N GLN A 32 -0.44 1.16 8.72
CA GLN A 32 -1.05 1.82 9.90
C GLN A 32 -2.59 1.69 9.97
N ASN A 33 -3.15 0.57 9.54
CA ASN A 33 -4.60 0.34 9.63
C ASN A 33 -4.95 -0.46 10.90
N ASN A 34 -6.14 -0.21 11.48
CA ASN A 34 -6.64 -0.97 12.63
C ASN A 34 -7.26 -2.33 12.25
N HIS A 35 -7.47 -2.57 10.96
CA HIS A 35 -7.83 -3.87 10.39
C HIS A 35 -6.58 -4.69 10.02
N ASP A 36 -6.79 -5.93 9.57
CA ASP A 36 -5.74 -6.80 9.03
C ASP A 36 -5.28 -6.26 7.65
N TRP A 37 -4.44 -5.22 7.71
CA TRP A 37 -3.93 -4.56 6.52
C TRP A 37 -2.97 -5.46 5.76
N GLN A 38 -2.24 -6.37 6.42
CA GLN A 38 -1.35 -7.30 5.73
C GLN A 38 -2.13 -8.17 4.75
N SER A 39 -3.19 -8.84 5.23
CA SER A 39 -4.04 -9.65 4.35
C SER A 39 -4.74 -8.82 3.27
N THR A 40 -5.06 -7.57 3.57
CA THR A 40 -5.70 -6.66 2.62
C THR A 40 -4.72 -6.22 1.52
N THR A 41 -3.48 -5.88 1.87
CA THR A 41 -2.41 -5.56 0.92
C THR A 41 -2.15 -6.74 0.00
N ASP A 42 -2.02 -7.95 0.54
CA ASP A 42 -1.80 -9.16 -0.24
C ASP A 42 -2.93 -9.38 -1.25
N SER A 43 -4.18 -9.21 -0.80
CA SER A 43 -5.38 -9.35 -1.64
C SER A 43 -5.45 -8.27 -2.74
N LEU A 44 -5.17 -7.01 -2.41
CA LEU A 44 -5.15 -5.89 -3.36
C LEU A 44 -4.07 -6.10 -4.42
N HIS A 45 -2.84 -6.42 -3.99
CA HIS A 45 -1.70 -6.64 -4.86
C HIS A 45 -1.96 -7.81 -5.82
N ALA A 46 -2.46 -8.95 -5.30
CA ALA A 46 -2.79 -10.11 -6.12
C ALA A 46 -3.92 -9.81 -7.13
N THR A 47 -5.00 -9.15 -6.69
CA THR A 47 -6.15 -8.82 -7.53
C THR A 47 -5.74 -7.88 -8.66
N LEU A 48 -4.98 -6.82 -8.36
CA LEU A 48 -4.52 -5.87 -9.37
C LEU A 48 -3.58 -6.54 -10.39
N LYS A 49 -2.61 -7.35 -9.93
CA LYS A 49 -1.69 -8.07 -10.82
C LYS A 49 -2.41 -9.09 -11.71
N ALA A 50 -3.41 -9.80 -11.19
CA ALA A 50 -4.18 -10.79 -11.95
C ALA A 50 -4.88 -10.20 -13.18
N THR A 51 -5.15 -8.89 -13.20
CA THR A 51 -5.78 -8.24 -14.37
C THR A 51 -4.82 -8.04 -15.55
N ASN A 52 -3.51 -8.14 -15.35
CA ASN A 52 -2.45 -7.73 -16.29
C ASN A 52 -2.54 -6.26 -16.74
N ARG A 53 -3.28 -5.41 -16.00
CA ARG A 53 -3.45 -3.98 -16.30
C ARG A 53 -2.60 -3.06 -15.45
N PHE A 54 -2.04 -3.56 -14.35
CA PHE A 54 -1.37 -2.75 -13.35
C PHE A 54 0.05 -3.26 -13.05
N SER A 55 0.98 -2.32 -12.90
CA SER A 55 2.25 -2.56 -12.21
C SER A 55 2.09 -2.05 -10.80
N VAL A 56 2.29 -2.90 -9.80
CA VAL A 56 1.95 -2.57 -8.40
C VAL A 56 3.20 -2.60 -7.54
N ASP A 57 3.48 -1.47 -6.90
CA ASP A 57 4.46 -1.34 -5.83
C ASP A 57 3.74 -1.15 -4.49
N VAL A 58 4.41 -1.51 -3.40
CA VAL A 58 3.91 -1.35 -2.03
C VAL A 58 4.93 -0.56 -1.24
N GLU A 59 4.49 0.47 -0.52
CA GLU A 59 5.30 1.22 0.43
C GLU A 59 4.66 1.17 1.81
N THR A 60 5.33 0.50 2.74
CA THR A 60 4.86 0.31 4.12
C THR A 60 5.33 1.44 5.02
N ALA A 61 4.39 2.06 5.72
CA ALA A 61 4.66 3.12 6.68
C ALA A 61 5.53 2.64 7.85
N PRO A 62 6.35 3.53 8.45
CA PRO A 62 7.05 3.25 9.68
C PRO A 62 6.10 2.68 10.75
N GLN A 63 6.51 1.58 11.38
CA GLN A 63 5.65 0.86 12.30
C GLN A 63 5.55 1.58 13.64
N THR A 64 4.33 1.92 14.04
CA THR A 64 4.07 2.40 15.39
C THR A 64 3.75 1.21 16.28
N GLN A 65 4.64 0.89 17.22
CA GLN A 65 4.25 0.01 18.31
C GLN A 65 3.25 0.76 19.17
N SER A 66 2.05 0.22 19.36
CA SER A 66 1.08 0.75 20.31
C SER A 66 0.46 -0.41 21.07
N ILE A 67 0.19 -0.18 22.35
CA ILE A 67 -0.57 -1.16 23.13
C ILE A 67 -1.99 -1.15 22.56
N LYS A 68 -2.53 -2.32 22.20
CA LYS A 68 -3.91 -2.40 21.69
C LYS A 68 -4.88 -1.83 22.72
N GLY A 69 -5.72 -0.88 22.30
CA GLY A 69 -6.75 -0.31 23.16
C GLY A 69 -7.72 -1.38 23.68
N ILE A 70 -8.08 -1.28 24.95
CA ILE A 70 -9.17 -2.05 25.54
C ILE A 70 -10.46 -1.25 25.47
N ARG A 71 -11.61 -1.93 25.38
CA ARG A 71 -12.92 -1.27 25.40
C ARG A 71 -13.11 -0.57 26.75
N GLY A 72 -13.56 0.67 26.71
CA GLY A 72 -13.91 1.42 27.92
C GLY A 72 -15.04 0.75 28.73
N PRO A 73 -15.04 0.94 30.06
CA PRO A 73 -16.10 0.44 30.92
C PRO A 73 -17.44 1.09 30.55
N LYS A 74 -18.54 0.38 30.81
CA LYS A 74 -19.90 0.94 30.68
C LYS A 74 -20.13 2.06 31.71
N ALA A 75 -21.15 2.89 31.48
CA ALA A 75 -21.48 3.99 32.38
C ALA A 75 -21.82 3.52 33.82
N ASP A 76 -22.51 2.38 33.91
CA ASP A 76 -22.94 1.70 35.14
C ASP A 76 -21.85 0.78 35.75
N ALA A 77 -20.65 0.75 35.18
CA ALA A 77 -19.57 -0.06 35.72
C ALA A 77 -19.15 0.43 37.12
N PRO A 78 -18.78 -0.51 38.03
CA PRO A 78 -18.17 -0.16 39.31
C PRO A 78 -16.95 0.75 39.19
N GLU A 79 -16.75 1.59 40.21
CA GLU A 79 -15.68 2.61 40.20
C GLU A 79 -14.28 2.01 40.02
N TYR A 80 -14.01 0.84 40.61
CA TYR A 80 -12.71 0.20 40.47
C TYR A 80 -12.38 -0.15 39.01
N LEU A 81 -13.37 -0.51 38.18
CA LEU A 81 -13.15 -0.76 36.75
C LEU A 81 -12.86 0.53 35.98
N LYS A 82 -13.48 1.65 36.38
CA LYS A 82 -13.20 2.96 35.81
C LYS A 82 -11.78 3.40 36.11
N ASN A 83 -11.34 3.22 37.36
CA ASN A 83 -9.98 3.51 37.79
C ASN A 83 -8.94 2.64 37.07
N SER A 84 -9.13 1.32 37.05
CA SER A 84 -8.22 0.42 36.33
C SER A 84 -8.14 0.73 34.83
N TYR A 85 -9.25 1.15 34.21
CA TYR A 85 -9.23 1.60 32.82
C TYR A 85 -8.43 2.90 32.64
N GLN A 86 -8.58 3.87 33.54
CA GLN A 86 -7.80 5.12 33.51
C GLN A 86 -6.30 4.86 33.69
N ASP A 87 -5.92 3.94 34.57
CA ASP A 87 -4.53 3.53 34.78
C ASP A 87 -3.96 2.90 33.50
N PHE A 88 -4.71 1.98 32.88
CA PHE A 88 -4.34 1.39 31.59
C PHE A 88 -4.16 2.47 30.51
N ARG A 89 -5.10 3.42 30.39
CA ARG A 89 -5.03 4.49 29.39
C ARG A 89 -3.83 5.40 29.61
N SER A 90 -3.46 5.64 30.87
CA SER A 90 -2.27 6.42 31.23
C SER A 90 -0.99 5.69 30.81
N ALA A 91 -0.87 4.39 31.14
CA ALA A 91 0.26 3.56 30.72
C ALA A 91 0.36 3.44 29.19
N GLN A 92 -0.77 3.24 28.52
CA GLN A 92 -0.86 3.21 27.05
C GLN A 92 -0.37 4.53 26.45
N LYS A 93 -0.83 5.67 26.96
CA LYS A 93 -0.41 6.99 26.48
C LYS A 93 1.12 7.17 26.62
N THR A 94 1.70 6.80 27.76
CA THR A 94 3.15 6.89 27.95
C THR A 94 3.92 5.99 26.98
N ALA A 95 3.42 4.77 26.73
CA ALA A 95 4.03 3.88 25.75
C ALA A 95 3.95 4.45 24.32
N ASP A 96 2.78 4.97 23.94
CA ASP A 96 2.56 5.58 22.62
C ASP A 96 3.44 6.81 22.41
N GLU A 97 3.61 7.67 23.42
CA GLU A 97 4.51 8.83 23.38
C GLU A 97 5.97 8.41 23.20
N LYS A 98 6.42 7.39 23.95
CA LYS A 98 7.77 6.84 23.80
C LYS A 98 7.98 6.27 22.39
N ASN A 99 7.00 5.55 21.86
CA ASN A 99 7.08 4.97 20.53
C ASN A 99 7.04 6.03 19.44
N LYS A 100 6.25 7.10 19.61
CA LYS A 100 6.27 8.26 18.72
C LYS A 100 7.65 8.90 18.67
N LEU A 101 8.28 9.14 19.82
CA LEU A 101 9.62 9.71 19.90
C LEU A 101 10.67 8.80 19.25
N ALA A 102 10.59 7.49 19.49
CA ALA A 102 11.52 6.52 18.91
C ALA A 102 11.44 6.44 17.39
N ASN A 103 10.26 6.65 16.80
CA ASN A 103 10.03 6.56 15.36
C ASN A 103 10.03 7.93 14.65
N ASP A 104 10.23 9.03 15.38
CA ASP A 104 10.12 10.40 14.86
C ASP A 104 11.02 10.65 13.64
N ALA A 105 12.27 10.17 13.68
CA ALA A 105 13.18 10.30 12.54
C ALA A 105 12.73 9.49 11.32
N ALA A 106 12.21 8.27 11.52
CA ALA A 106 11.69 7.45 10.42
C ALA A 106 10.49 8.14 9.76
N TRP A 107 9.57 8.66 10.58
CA TRP A 107 8.40 9.40 10.09
C TRP A 107 8.78 10.70 9.35
N LYS A 108 9.74 11.47 9.87
CA LYS A 108 10.22 12.71 9.21
C LYS A 108 10.87 12.45 7.85
N ASN A 109 11.50 11.31 7.68
CA ASN A 109 12.21 10.95 6.45
C ASN A 109 11.36 10.10 5.49
N TRP A 110 10.18 9.66 5.93
CA TRP A 110 9.31 8.83 5.12
C TRP A 110 8.48 9.69 4.16
N ASN A 111 8.65 9.42 2.88
CA ASN A 111 7.83 9.98 1.81
C ASN A 111 7.59 8.86 0.80
N PRO A 112 6.37 8.29 0.74
CA PRO A 112 6.06 7.19 -0.16
C PRO A 112 5.96 7.63 -1.64
N PHE A 113 5.85 8.93 -1.92
CA PHE A 113 5.55 9.46 -3.26
C PHE A 113 6.79 9.80 -4.08
N LYS A 114 7.73 8.86 -4.19
CA LYS A 114 9.00 9.08 -4.93
C LYS A 114 9.00 8.54 -6.36
N GLY A 115 7.96 7.81 -6.77
CA GLY A 115 7.86 7.16 -8.08
C GLY A 115 6.94 7.87 -9.07
N GLY A 116 6.92 7.37 -10.31
CA GLY A 116 6.01 7.81 -11.38
C GLY A 116 4.63 7.16 -11.32
N HIS A 117 4.13 6.86 -10.12
CA HIS A 117 2.84 6.21 -9.91
C HIS A 117 1.70 7.10 -10.41
N GLN A 118 0.76 6.52 -11.16
CA GLN A 118 -0.40 7.24 -11.70
C GLN A 118 -1.61 7.14 -10.76
N THR A 119 -1.58 6.20 -9.81
CA THR A 119 -2.64 6.02 -8.83
C THR A 119 -2.07 5.52 -7.51
N VAL A 120 -2.76 5.90 -6.42
CA VAL A 120 -2.43 5.48 -5.06
C VAL A 120 -3.65 4.77 -4.48
N VAL A 121 -3.41 3.59 -3.89
CA VAL A 121 -4.39 2.86 -3.08
C VAL A 121 -3.97 2.98 -1.63
N LEU A 122 -4.84 3.56 -0.81
CA LEU A 122 -4.61 3.69 0.62
C LEU A 122 -5.18 2.46 1.34
N ASN A 123 -4.28 1.58 1.77
CA ASN A 123 -4.56 0.52 2.76
C ASN A 123 -3.89 0.90 4.09
N TYR A 124 -3.99 2.18 4.40
CA TYR A 124 -3.41 2.85 5.55
C TYR A 124 -4.49 3.07 6.60
#